data_AF-A0A3N5VYN8-F1
#
_entry.id   AF-A0A3N5VYN8-F1
#
_cell.length_a   1.000
_cell.length_b   1.000
_cell.length_c   1.000
_cell.angle_alpha   90.00
_cell.angle_beta   90.00
_cell.angle_gamma   90.00
#
_symmetry.space_group_name_H-M   'P 1'
#
loop_
_entity.id
_entity.type
_entity.pdbx_description
1 polymer ?
#
loop_
_entity_poly.entity_id
_entity_poly.type
_entity_poly.pdbx_seq_one_letter_code
_entity_poly.pdbx_strand_id
1 'polypeptide(L)'
;MEPIKIESGEQQIPIERDGVSTGEITINPGDTLFMERFYKAFGDITNKLESHRTDEAPDIEKQFELIKGINAFMRERIDYAFGAGASQIAFGDVVSYDFGIYIQFIDQINKIIEPARASALNKYIPTSQKPPRRTRKPRKR
;
A
#
# COMPACT_ATOMS: atom_id res chain seq x y z
N MET A 1 33.77 13.92 19.04
CA MET A 1 33.19 14.09 17.69
C MET A 1 31.69 14.11 17.87
N GLU A 2 31.01 15.16 17.42
CA GLU A 2 29.56 15.25 17.49
C GLU A 2 28.92 14.48 16.32
N PRO A 3 27.77 13.82 16.53
CA PRO A 3 27.09 13.06 15.49
C PRO A 3 26.41 13.97 14.47
N ILE A 4 26.46 13.58 13.20
CA ILE A 4 25.68 14.23 12.13
C ILE A 4 24.22 13.78 12.26
N LYS A 5 23.29 14.73 12.32
CA LYS A 5 21.85 14.47 12.36
C LYS A 5 21.27 14.58 10.96
N ILE A 6 20.61 13.53 10.48
CA ILE A 6 19.96 13.45 9.17
C ILE A 6 18.49 13.10 9.40
N GLU A 7 17.58 13.84 8.77
CA GLU A 7 16.15 13.55 8.76
C GLU A 7 15.83 12.75 7.49
N SER A 8 15.74 11.42 7.59
CA SER A 8 15.50 10.53 6.44
C SER A 8 14.07 10.66 5.88
N GLY A 9 13.13 11.15 6.68
CA GLY A 9 11.70 11.18 6.33
C GLY A 9 11.00 9.84 6.49
N GLU A 10 11.65 8.86 7.11
CA GLU A 10 11.06 7.57 7.47
C GLU A 10 9.93 7.74 8.48
N GLN A 11 8.89 6.93 8.31
CA GLN A 11 7.71 6.86 9.16
C GLN A 11 7.54 5.41 9.61
N GLN A 12 7.36 5.22 10.91
CA GLN A 12 7.01 3.93 11.49
C GLN A 12 5.48 3.84 11.61
N ILE A 13 4.91 2.79 11.04
CA ILE A 13 3.48 2.52 11.08
C ILE A 13 3.27 1.31 11.98
N PRO A 14 2.60 1.47 13.13
CA PRO A 14 2.19 0.35 13.95
C PRO A 14 1.12 -0.46 13.22
N ILE A 15 1.30 -1.77 13.22
CA ILE A 15 0.32 -2.71 12.69
C ILE A 15 -0.42 -3.35 13.85
N GLU A 16 -1.74 -3.29 13.75
CA GLU A 16 -2.67 -3.93 14.64
C GLU A 16 -3.53 -4.90 13.83
N ARG A 17 -3.65 -6.12 14.33
CA ARG A 17 -4.48 -7.18 13.74
C ARG A 17 -5.41 -7.68 14.82
N ASP A 18 -6.71 -7.62 14.57
CA ASP A 18 -7.77 -8.09 15.48
C ASP A 18 -7.68 -7.51 16.91
N GLY A 19 -7.32 -6.23 17.05
CA GLY A 19 -7.19 -5.59 18.35
C GLY A 19 -5.81 -5.76 19.02
N VAL A 20 -4.89 -6.48 18.37
CA VAL A 20 -3.58 -6.83 18.93
C VAL A 20 -2.46 -6.22 18.08
N SER A 21 -1.56 -5.48 18.73
CA SER A 21 -0.35 -4.97 18.06
C SER A 21 0.55 -6.13 17.64
N THR A 22 0.86 -6.21 16.35
CA THR A 22 1.69 -7.28 15.77
C THR A 22 3.10 -6.83 15.42
N GLY A 23 3.36 -5.53 15.47
CA GLY A 23 4.67 -4.93 15.23
C GLY A 23 4.54 -3.60 14.49
N GLU A 24 5.63 -3.20 13.83
CA GLU A 24 5.71 -1.94 13.10
C GLU A 24 6.38 -2.16 11.75
N ILE A 25 5.94 -1.43 10.74
CA ILE A 25 6.61 -1.36 9.44
C ILE A 25 7.16 0.03 9.22
N THR A 26 8.30 0.13 8.54
CA THR A 26 8.90 1.43 8.20
C THR A 26 8.64 1.74 6.73
N ILE A 27 8.18 2.96 6.47
CA ILE A 27 8.00 3.47 5.10
C ILE A 27 8.69 4.82 4.95
N ASN A 28 9.05 5.17 3.70
CA ASN A 28 9.51 6.51 3.39
C ASN A 28 8.77 7.01 2.14
N PRO A 29 7.65 7.75 2.31
CA PRO A 29 6.90 8.28 1.18
C PRO A 29 7.69 9.28 0.32
N GLY A 30 8.79 9.83 0.84
CA GLY A 30 9.71 10.69 0.11
C GLY A 30 10.78 9.92 -0.70
N ASP A 31 10.96 8.63 -0.44
CA ASP A 31 11.89 7.77 -1.19
C ASP A 31 11.24 7.31 -2.50
N THR A 32 11.74 7.82 -3.62
CA THR A 32 11.30 7.43 -4.96
C THR A 32 11.42 5.92 -5.20
N LEU A 33 12.44 5.26 -4.65
CA LEU A 33 12.61 3.81 -4.81
C LEU A 33 11.54 3.05 -4.04
N PHE A 34 11.22 3.46 -2.83
CA PHE A 34 10.07 2.92 -2.10
C PHE A 34 8.77 3.10 -2.88
N MET A 35 8.50 4.31 -3.39
CA MET A 35 7.29 4.60 -4.15
C MET A 35 7.17 3.74 -5.42
N GLU A 36 8.29 3.55 -6.14
CA GLU A 36 8.34 2.67 -7.31
C GLU A 36 8.04 1.21 -6.93
N ARG A 37 8.70 0.69 -5.88
CA ARG A 37 8.47 -0.68 -5.40
C ARG A 37 7.02 -0.87 -4.94
N PHE A 38 6.47 0.09 -4.21
CA PHE A 38 5.10 0.06 -3.70
C PHE A 38 4.07 0.01 -4.83
N TYR A 39 4.13 0.93 -5.80
CA TYR A 39 3.16 0.94 -6.90
C TYR A 39 3.32 -0.26 -7.83
N LYS A 40 4.54 -0.77 -8.02
CA LYS A 40 4.77 -2.01 -8.76
C LYS A 40 4.14 -3.21 -8.04
N ALA A 41 4.41 -3.37 -6.75
CA ALA A 41 3.82 -4.42 -5.93
C ALA A 41 2.28 -4.34 -5.94
N PHE A 42 1.74 -3.13 -5.82
CA PHE A 42 0.29 -2.92 -5.88
C PHE A 42 -0.30 -3.35 -7.22
N GLY A 43 0.29 -2.92 -8.34
CA GLY A 43 -0.15 -3.32 -9.67
C GLY A 43 -0.06 -4.83 -9.88
N ASP A 44 1.03 -5.46 -9.43
CA ASP A 44 1.21 -6.91 -9.50
C ASP A 44 0.11 -7.66 -8.71
N ILE A 45 -0.22 -7.15 -7.52
CA ILE A 45 -1.27 -7.67 -6.65
C ILE A 45 -2.65 -7.53 -7.29
N THR A 46 -3.00 -6.35 -7.81
CA THR A 46 -4.31 -6.14 -8.44
C THR A 46 -4.47 -7.00 -9.68
N ASN A 47 -3.43 -7.11 -10.52
CA ASN A 47 -3.44 -7.96 -11.70
C ASN A 47 -3.58 -9.46 -11.32
N LYS A 48 -2.92 -9.88 -10.24
CA LYS A 48 -3.06 -11.25 -9.73
C LYS A 48 -4.47 -11.51 -9.20
N LEU A 49 -5.10 -10.57 -8.50
CA LEU A 49 -6.48 -10.76 -8.03
C LEU A 49 -7.49 -10.80 -9.19
N GLU A 50 -7.31 -9.95 -10.21
CA GLU A 50 -8.22 -9.92 -11.36
C GLU A 50 -8.09 -11.15 -12.25
N SER A 51 -6.87 -11.62 -12.50
CA SER A 51 -6.62 -12.80 -13.35
C SER A 51 -7.09 -14.12 -12.73
N HIS A 52 -7.42 -14.14 -11.44
CA HIS A 52 -7.89 -15.32 -10.71
C HIS A 52 -9.40 -15.31 -10.44
N ARG A 53 -10.16 -14.41 -11.08
CA ARG A 53 -11.62 -14.49 -11.18
C ARG A 53 -11.99 -15.50 -12.28
N THR A 54 -11.99 -16.78 -11.95
CA THR A 54 -12.50 -17.85 -12.83
C THR A 54 -13.95 -18.18 -12.51
N ASP A 55 -14.76 -18.43 -13.54
CA ASP A 55 -16.18 -18.84 -13.40
C ASP A 55 -16.35 -20.33 -13.05
N GLU A 56 -15.30 -21.14 -13.19
CA GLU A 56 -15.32 -22.57 -12.87
C GLU A 56 -14.68 -22.86 -11.51
N ALA A 57 -15.44 -23.52 -10.63
CA ALA A 57 -14.95 -23.98 -9.34
C ALA A 57 -13.99 -25.17 -9.55
N PRO A 58 -12.69 -25.05 -9.21
CA PRO A 58 -11.77 -26.17 -9.24
C PRO A 58 -12.17 -27.23 -8.21
N ASP A 59 -11.60 -28.43 -8.33
CA ASP A 59 -11.62 -29.42 -7.24
C ASP A 59 -11.06 -28.81 -5.94
N ILE A 60 -11.57 -29.25 -4.79
CA ILE A 60 -11.30 -28.64 -3.48
C ILE A 60 -9.79 -28.62 -3.17
N GLU A 61 -9.06 -29.69 -3.50
CA GLU A 61 -7.60 -29.75 -3.31
C GLU A 61 -6.88 -28.69 -4.14
N LYS A 62 -7.26 -28.54 -5.41
CA LYS A 62 -6.70 -27.52 -6.32
C LYS A 62 -7.05 -26.10 -5.90
N GLN A 63 -8.23 -25.90 -5.30
CA GLN A 63 -8.60 -24.60 -4.72
C GLN A 63 -7.66 -24.21 -3.58
N PHE A 64 -7.36 -25.12 -2.65
CA PHE A 64 -6.46 -24.82 -1.54
C PHE A 64 -5.03 -24.55 -2.01
N GLU A 65 -4.51 -25.31 -2.97
CA GLU A 65 -3.19 -25.04 -3.56
C GLU A 65 -3.14 -23.67 -4.24
N LEU A 66 -4.18 -23.33 -5.00
CA LEU A 66 -4.30 -22.03 -5.66
C LEU A 66 -4.29 -20.89 -4.64
N ILE A 67 -5.11 -20.99 -3.60
CA ILE A 67 -5.22 -19.97 -2.54
C ILE A 67 -3.89 -19.80 -1.81
N LYS A 68 -3.20 -20.91 -1.49
CA LYS A 68 -1.86 -20.86 -0.89
C LYS A 68 -0.88 -20.14 -1.81
N GLY A 69 -0.89 -20.45 -3.11
CA GLY A 69 -0.04 -19.81 -4.11
C GLY A 69 -0.31 -18.31 -4.24
N ILE A 70 -1.57 -17.88 -4.23
CA ILE A 70 -1.93 -16.46 -4.25
C ILE A 70 -1.48 -15.78 -2.96
N ASN A 71 -1.76 -16.35 -1.78
CA ASN A 71 -1.31 -15.78 -0.51
C ASN A 71 0.22 -15.61 -0.46
N ALA A 72 0.98 -16.62 -0.90
CA ALA A 72 2.44 -16.56 -0.97
C ALA A 72 2.92 -15.43 -1.89
N PHE A 73 2.34 -15.32 -3.08
CA PHE A 73 2.67 -14.24 -4.01
C PHE A 73 2.39 -12.84 -3.43
N MET A 74 1.24 -12.67 -2.78
CA MET A 74 0.84 -11.38 -2.19
C MET A 74 1.81 -10.98 -1.08
N ARG A 75 2.22 -11.94 -0.24
CA ARG A 75 3.22 -11.73 0.83
C ARG A 75 4.57 -11.35 0.27
N GLU A 76 5.04 -12.04 -0.77
CA GLU A 76 6.31 -11.72 -1.44
C GLU A 76 6.31 -10.30 -2.00
N ARG A 77 5.20 -9.86 -2.61
CA ARG A 77 5.07 -8.49 -3.13
C ARG A 77 5.04 -7.43 -2.03
N ILE A 78 4.44 -7.74 -0.89
CA ILE A 78 4.45 -6.85 0.27
C ILE A 78 5.87 -6.78 0.86
N ASP A 79 6.55 -7.89 1.03
CA ASP A 79 7.95 -7.89 1.49
C ASP A 79 8.88 -7.16 0.52
N TYR A 80 8.64 -7.26 -0.79
CA TYR A 80 9.37 -6.49 -1.79
C TYR A 80 9.18 -4.98 -1.63
N ALA A 81 7.97 -4.52 -1.31
CA ALA A 81 7.67 -3.09 -1.16
C ALA A 81 8.16 -2.51 0.18
N PHE A 82 7.93 -3.23 1.27
CA PHE A 82 8.12 -2.75 2.65
C PHE A 82 9.37 -3.29 3.35
N GLY A 83 10.08 -4.21 2.71
CA GLY A 83 11.24 -4.91 3.28
C GLY A 83 10.86 -6.29 3.80
N ALA A 84 11.88 -7.15 3.94
CA ALA A 84 11.70 -8.54 4.34
C ALA A 84 11.04 -8.66 5.72
N GLY A 85 9.99 -9.48 5.81
CA GLY A 85 9.27 -9.77 7.06
C GLY A 85 8.10 -8.83 7.34
N ALA A 86 7.88 -7.80 6.53
CA ALA A 86 6.71 -6.92 6.65
C ALA A 86 5.39 -7.69 6.51
N SER A 87 5.34 -8.66 5.60
CA SER A 87 4.17 -9.52 5.40
C SER A 87 3.88 -10.40 6.62
N GLN A 88 4.92 -10.89 7.30
CA GLN A 88 4.77 -11.67 8.52
C GLN A 88 4.26 -10.80 9.69
N ILE A 89 4.75 -9.57 9.80
CA ILE A 89 4.25 -8.61 10.80
C ILE A 89 2.78 -8.28 10.54
N ALA A 90 2.41 -8.05 9.28
CA ALA A 90 1.06 -7.64 8.91
C ALA A 90 0.03 -8.78 9.01
N PHE A 91 0.38 -9.98 8.55
CA PHE A 91 -0.59 -11.07 8.37
C PHE A 91 -0.29 -12.31 9.21
N GLY A 92 0.87 -12.38 9.91
CA GLY A 92 1.32 -13.57 10.64
C GLY A 92 1.27 -14.82 9.76
N ASP A 93 0.77 -15.94 10.29
CA ASP A 93 0.65 -17.20 9.54
C ASP A 93 -0.72 -17.38 8.84
N VAL A 94 -1.51 -16.31 8.74
CA VAL A 94 -2.87 -16.39 8.17
C VAL A 94 -2.81 -16.63 6.66
N VAL A 95 -3.37 -17.75 6.22
CA VAL A 95 -3.67 -18.02 4.81
C VAL A 95 -5.16 -17.79 4.61
N SER A 96 -5.52 -16.61 4.09
CA SER A 96 -6.92 -16.22 3.97
C SER A 96 -7.53 -16.73 2.65
N TYR A 97 -8.75 -17.25 2.73
CA TYR A 97 -9.58 -17.58 1.57
C TYR A 97 -10.13 -16.29 0.93
N ASP A 98 -10.47 -15.31 1.75
CA ASP A 98 -10.86 -13.97 1.33
C ASP A 98 -9.62 -13.06 1.33
N PHE A 99 -9.17 -12.64 0.14
CA PHE A 99 -8.01 -11.78 -0.03
C PHE A 99 -8.24 -10.33 0.46
N GLY A 100 -9.40 -10.02 1.05
CA GLY A 100 -9.74 -8.72 1.61
C GLY A 100 -8.72 -8.16 2.62
N ILE A 101 -8.01 -9.02 3.37
CA ILE A 101 -6.98 -8.57 4.33
C ILE A 101 -5.83 -7.81 3.63
N TYR A 102 -5.45 -8.23 2.42
CA TYR A 102 -4.39 -7.58 1.65
C TYR A 102 -4.87 -6.23 1.09
N ILE A 103 -6.12 -6.19 0.61
CA ILE A 103 -6.74 -4.95 0.10
C ILE A 103 -6.85 -3.92 1.22
N GLN A 104 -7.33 -4.32 2.40
CA GLN A 104 -7.41 -3.46 3.58
C GLN A 104 -6.04 -2.89 3.97
N PHE A 105 -5.01 -3.74 3.99
CA PHE A 105 -3.65 -3.30 4.28
C PHE A 105 -3.18 -2.24 3.27
N ILE A 106 -3.30 -2.52 1.97
CA ILE A 106 -2.86 -1.59 0.92
C ILE A 106 -3.65 -0.27 0.96
N ASP A 107 -4.96 -0.32 1.16
CA ASP A 107 -5.81 0.87 1.26
C ASP A 107 -5.43 1.75 2.45
N GLN A 108 -5.07 1.14 3.59
CA GLN A 108 -4.60 1.88 4.75
C GLN A 108 -3.25 2.55 4.47
N ILE A 109 -2.32 1.86 3.83
CA ILE A 109 -1.03 2.46 3.45
C ILE A 109 -1.21 3.58 2.43
N ASN A 110 -2.08 3.41 1.44
CA ASN A 110 -2.38 4.45 0.45
C ASN A 110 -2.85 5.75 1.10
N LYS A 111 -3.68 5.68 2.15
CA LYS A 111 -4.13 6.86 2.90
C LYS A 111 -3.00 7.62 3.58
N ILE A 112 -1.90 6.93 3.93
CA ILE A 112 -0.71 7.53 4.56
C ILE A 112 0.20 8.13 3.50
N ILE A 113 0.37 7.46 2.35
CA ILE A 113 1.28 7.87 1.28
C ILE A 113 0.72 9.04 0.45
N GLU A 114 -0.58 9.05 0.14
CA GLU A 114 -1.22 10.05 -0.74
C GLU A 114 -0.94 11.52 -0.32
N PRO A 115 -1.09 11.90 0.96
CA PRO A 115 -0.77 13.26 1.41
C PRO A 115 0.70 13.63 1.20
N ALA A 116 1.61 12.70 1.45
CA ALA A 116 3.05 12.93 1.31
C ALA A 116 3.45 13.11 -0.16
N ARG A 117 2.86 12.30 -1.06
CA ARG A 117 3.03 12.44 -2.51
C ARG A 117 2.49 13.77 -3.03
N ALA A 118 1.27 14.16 -2.62
CA ALA A 118 0.68 15.43 -3.03
C ALA A 118 1.53 16.62 -2.60
N SER A 119 2.10 16.58 -1.39
CA SER A 119 3.04 17.58 -0.89
C SER A 119 4.33 17.64 -1.70
N ALA A 120 4.93 16.48 -2.03
CA ALA A 120 6.15 16.40 -2.83
C ALA A 120 5.94 16.93 -4.26
N LEU A 121 4.86 16.53 -4.94
CA LEU A 121 4.55 16.99 -6.29
C LEU A 121 4.25 18.49 -6.34
N ASN A 122 3.59 19.06 -5.34
CA ASN A 122 3.34 20.51 -5.28
C ASN A 122 4.61 21.36 -5.19
N LYS A 123 5.74 20.80 -4.75
CA LYS A 123 7.04 21.51 -4.75
C LYS A 123 7.65 21.63 -6.14
N TYR A 124 7.30 20.72 -7.06
CA TYR A 124 7.92 20.63 -8.39
C TYR A 124 6.94 20.90 -9.54
N ILE A 125 5.62 20.93 -9.28
CA ILE A 125 4.60 21.36 -10.25
C ILE A 125 4.41 22.89 -10.09
N PRO A 126 4.83 23.71 -11.08
CA PRO A 126 4.59 25.14 -11.01
C PRO A 126 3.09 25.44 -10.97
N THR A 127 2.71 26.40 -10.13
CA THR A 127 1.34 26.84 -9.80
C THR A 127 0.51 27.33 -11.00
N SER A 128 1.04 27.28 -12.23
CA SER A 128 0.47 27.81 -13.46
C SER A 128 -0.62 26.95 -14.11
N GLN A 129 -1.02 25.81 -13.54
CA GLN A 129 -2.12 24.97 -14.04
C GLN A 129 -3.27 24.75 -13.05
N LYS A 130 -3.45 25.60 -12.02
CA LYS A 130 -4.71 25.57 -11.25
C LYS A 130 -5.85 26.12 -12.12
N PRO A 131 -6.91 25.35 -12.46
CA PRO A 131 -8.06 25.91 -13.15
C PRO A 131 -8.66 27.03 -12.29
N PRO A 132 -9.10 28.15 -12.89
CA PRO A 132 -9.57 29.29 -12.14
C PRO A 132 -10.73 28.89 -11.24
N ARG A 133 -10.60 29.17 -9.94
CA ARG A 133 -11.71 29.07 -8.97
C ARG A 133 -12.87 29.89 -9.53
N ARG A 134 -13.92 29.23 -10.02
CA ARG A 134 -15.19 29.87 -10.40
C ARG A 134 -15.76 30.52 -9.14
N THR A 135 -15.51 31.80 -8.96
CA THR A 135 -16.25 32.63 -8.01
C THR A 135 -17.70 32.64 -8.46
N ARG A 136 -18.57 31.92 -7.74
CA ARG A 136 -20.02 32.04 -7.92
C ARG A 136 -20.39 33.49 -7.59
N LYS A 137 -20.81 34.27 -8.59
CA LYS A 137 -21.40 35.60 -8.38
C LYS A 137 -22.60 35.44 -7.44
N PRO A 138 -22.76 36.31 -6.43
CA PRO A 138 -23.94 36.28 -5.58
C PRO A 138 -25.19 36.56 -6.42
N ARG A 139 -26.21 35.71 -6.27
CA ARG A 139 -27.55 35.97 -6.80
C ARG A 139 -28.07 37.23 -6.11
N LYS A 140 -28.24 38.32 -6.86
CA LYS A 140 -29.01 39.47 -6.39
C LYS A 140 -30.45 39.01 -6.17
N ARG A 141 -30.97 39.29 -4.97
CA ARG A 141 -32.39 39.16 -4.64
C ARG A 141 -33.16 40.32 -5.23
#